data_AF-A0A4Q2ZPB7-F1
#
_entry.id   AF-A0A4Q2ZPB7-F1
#
_cell.length_a   1.000
_cell.length_b   1.000
_cell.length_c   1.000
_cell.angle_alpha   90.00
_cell.angle_beta   90.00
_cell.angle_gamma   90.00
#
_symmetry.space_group_name_H-M   'P 1'
#
loop_
_entity.id
_entity.type
_entity.pdbx_description
1 polymer ?
#
loop_
_entity_poly.entity_id
_entity_poly.type
_entity_poly.pdbx_seq_one_letter_code
_entity_poly.pdbx_strand_id
1 'polypeptide(L)'
;FYGAMPGGLKSDRWQTGFSQVYPGEDVPGPCWPIFGNHDYHDNRGGELVQLGYSKSLNRRTRWTFPAKFYRIDLPQVTLLMLDTNWESINWRAHGDKRPCWMQADEQEAQILWLEKELSSKRAPFTVVCGHPPISSDANHGDTPELVGIIGPMLEKHGVHAYFCGHDHDLQHMELQGLRTSFVLSGGGGARLYESDERPRDGSKVFDIHGFTHVSISGDGMTIRHIDPNGKIVHAFTKNTRHEWKVLA
;
A
#
# COMPACT_ATOMS: atom_id res chain seq x y z
N PHE A 1 -0.62 -7.82 8.69
CA PHE A 1 -1.08 -9.09 9.27
C PHE A 1 -1.66 -8.81 10.65
N TYR A 2 -2.98 -8.89 10.85
CA TYR A 2 -3.57 -8.70 12.19
C TYR A 2 -3.15 -9.80 13.15
N GLY A 3 -2.88 -9.49 14.41
CA GLY A 3 -2.59 -10.42 15.49
C GLY A 3 -1.16 -10.94 15.55
N ALA A 4 -0.81 -11.52 16.70
CA ALA A 4 0.51 -12.10 16.97
C ALA A 4 0.90 -13.25 16.02
N MET A 5 2.20 -13.52 15.88
CA MET A 5 2.75 -14.68 15.15
C MET A 5 3.42 -15.65 16.13
N PRO A 6 2.66 -16.51 16.85
CA PRO A 6 3.24 -17.49 17.77
C PRO A 6 4.26 -18.38 17.07
N GLY A 7 5.44 -18.57 17.66
CA GLY A 7 6.52 -19.34 17.03
C GLY A 7 7.29 -18.59 15.92
N GLY A 8 6.96 -17.31 15.67
CA GLY A 8 7.70 -16.41 14.78
C GLY A 8 7.81 -16.95 13.35
N LEU A 9 9.03 -17.31 12.94
CA LEU A 9 9.31 -17.86 11.60
C LEU A 9 8.61 -19.20 11.34
N LYS A 10 8.27 -19.94 12.39
CA LYS A 10 7.59 -21.25 12.31
C LYS A 10 6.09 -21.16 12.61
N SER A 11 5.54 -19.95 12.69
CA SER A 11 4.11 -19.75 12.94
C SER A 11 3.25 -20.43 11.88
N ASP A 12 2.26 -21.22 12.30
CA ASP A 12 1.30 -21.86 11.39
C ASP A 12 0.49 -20.83 10.59
N ARG A 13 0.45 -19.57 11.08
CA ARG A 13 -0.21 -18.46 10.39
C ARG A 13 0.39 -18.13 9.02
N TRP A 14 1.65 -18.50 8.78
CA TRP A 14 2.24 -18.40 7.43
C TRP A 14 1.56 -19.32 6.41
N GLN A 15 1.00 -20.44 6.88
CA GLN A 15 0.19 -21.33 6.07
C GLN A 15 -1.26 -20.84 6.05
N THR A 16 -1.89 -20.76 7.23
CA THR A 16 -3.34 -20.53 7.35
C THR A 16 -3.79 -19.11 7.02
N GLY A 17 -2.88 -18.13 7.07
CA GLY A 17 -3.16 -16.73 6.72
C GLY A 17 -2.56 -16.25 5.41
N PHE A 18 -1.74 -17.08 4.73
CA PHE A 18 -1.12 -16.70 3.46
C PHE A 18 -1.09 -17.85 2.45
N SER A 19 -0.27 -18.87 2.70
CA SER A 19 0.09 -19.84 1.66
C SER A 19 -1.08 -20.73 1.24
N GLN A 20 -2.00 -21.05 2.16
CA GLN A 20 -3.21 -21.83 1.86
C GLN A 20 -4.36 -20.97 1.36
N VAL A 21 -4.45 -19.71 1.82
CA VAL A 21 -5.49 -18.76 1.38
C VAL A 21 -5.21 -18.27 -0.04
N TYR A 22 -3.92 -18.13 -0.39
CA TYR A 22 -3.43 -17.75 -1.70
C TYR A 22 -2.46 -18.82 -2.20
N PRO A 23 -2.95 -19.97 -2.70
CA PRO A 23 -2.10 -21.00 -3.27
C PRO A 23 -1.28 -20.45 -4.45
N GLY A 24 -0.03 -20.89 -4.58
CA GLY A 24 0.85 -20.43 -5.66
C GLY A 24 0.44 -20.92 -7.06
N GLU A 25 -0.36 -21.99 -7.12
CA GLU A 25 -0.96 -22.51 -8.35
C GLU A 25 -2.07 -21.59 -8.90
N ASP A 26 -2.84 -20.96 -8.01
CA ASP A 26 -3.90 -20.02 -8.37
C ASP A 26 -3.37 -18.57 -8.50
N VAL A 27 -2.43 -18.18 -7.64
CA VAL A 27 -1.84 -16.84 -7.59
C VAL A 27 -0.31 -16.94 -7.71
N PRO A 28 0.20 -17.21 -8.92
CA PRO A 28 1.64 -17.41 -9.13
C PRO A 28 2.43 -16.10 -8.98
N GLY A 29 3.73 -16.25 -8.74
CA GLY A 29 4.67 -15.12 -8.65
C GLY A 29 4.91 -14.60 -7.24
N PRO A 30 5.75 -13.56 -7.09
CA PRO A 30 6.10 -12.99 -5.80
C PRO A 30 4.92 -12.23 -5.18
N CYS A 31 4.81 -12.28 -3.86
CA CYS A 31 4.04 -11.34 -3.07
C CYS A 31 5.01 -10.30 -2.51
N TRP A 32 4.83 -9.03 -2.86
CA TRP A 32 5.64 -7.90 -2.40
C TRP A 32 4.88 -7.11 -1.33
N PRO A 33 5.02 -7.47 -0.05
CA PRO A 33 4.31 -6.81 1.03
C PRO A 33 4.96 -5.46 1.43
N ILE A 34 4.19 -4.64 2.11
CA ILE A 34 4.67 -3.51 2.92
C ILE A 34 4.15 -3.69 4.35
N PHE A 35 4.76 -3.02 5.31
CA PHE A 35 4.27 -3.03 6.68
C PHE A 35 3.07 -2.11 6.86
N GLY A 36 2.11 -2.55 7.67
CA GLY A 36 1.12 -1.70 8.30
C GLY A 36 1.33 -1.58 9.81
N ASN A 37 0.48 -0.79 10.46
CA ASN A 37 0.55 -0.55 11.91
C ASN A 37 0.41 -1.86 12.71
N HIS A 38 -0.53 -2.73 12.34
CA HIS A 38 -0.73 -4.01 13.03
C HIS A 38 0.47 -4.97 12.93
N ASP A 39 1.34 -4.81 11.94
CA ASP A 39 2.56 -5.62 11.82
C ASP A 39 3.60 -5.30 12.91
N TYR A 40 3.49 -4.11 13.51
CA TYR A 40 4.27 -3.67 14.65
C TYR A 40 3.49 -3.77 15.97
N HIS A 41 2.22 -3.34 15.98
CA HIS A 41 1.41 -3.19 17.19
C HIS A 41 1.00 -4.54 17.80
N ASP A 42 0.49 -5.44 16.96
CA ASP A 42 -0.09 -6.69 17.44
C ASP A 42 0.97 -7.73 17.81
N ASN A 43 2.20 -7.53 17.35
CA ASN A 43 3.30 -8.44 17.53
C ASN A 43 4.62 -7.67 17.67
N ARG A 44 5.13 -7.52 18.89
CA ARG A 44 6.45 -6.88 19.09
C ARG A 44 7.54 -7.66 18.35
N GLY A 45 8.24 -7.00 17.43
CA GLY A 45 9.21 -7.65 16.55
C GLY A 45 8.57 -8.39 15.36
N GLY A 46 7.29 -8.15 15.10
CA GLY A 46 6.55 -8.72 13.97
C GLY A 46 7.16 -8.33 12.63
N GLU A 47 7.68 -7.12 12.51
CA GLU A 47 8.45 -6.64 11.37
C GLU A 47 9.69 -7.51 11.12
N LEU A 48 10.41 -7.90 12.18
CA LEU A 48 11.58 -8.78 12.09
C LEU A 48 11.18 -10.21 11.72
N VAL A 49 10.05 -10.70 12.24
CA VAL A 49 9.50 -12.02 11.88
C VAL A 49 9.16 -12.08 10.39
N GLN A 50 8.53 -11.04 9.84
CA GLN A 50 8.14 -11.03 8.43
C GLN A 50 9.34 -10.89 7.48
N LEU A 51 10.32 -10.06 7.82
CA LEU A 51 11.59 -9.98 7.08
C LEU A 51 12.38 -11.29 7.17
N GLY A 52 12.43 -11.88 8.37
CA GLY A 52 13.09 -13.16 8.61
C GLY A 52 12.44 -14.30 7.85
N TYR A 53 11.10 -14.31 7.74
CA TYR A 53 10.38 -15.35 7.00
C TYR A 53 10.76 -15.33 5.52
N SER A 54 10.81 -14.14 4.90
CA SER A 54 11.25 -13.99 3.51
C SER A 54 12.67 -14.52 3.28
N LYS A 55 13.58 -14.30 4.23
CA LYS A 55 14.98 -14.76 4.16
C LYS A 55 15.15 -16.26 4.46
N SER A 56 14.28 -16.84 5.28
CA SER A 56 14.53 -18.15 5.92
C SER A 56 14.25 -19.39 5.05
N LEU A 57 13.43 -19.27 4.00
CA LEU A 57 12.85 -20.47 3.34
C LEU A 57 13.49 -20.87 2.01
N ASN A 58 14.76 -20.55 1.75
CA ASN A 58 15.43 -20.85 0.46
C ASN A 58 14.55 -20.51 -0.77
N ARG A 59 13.76 -19.42 -0.67
CA ARG A 59 12.78 -18.96 -1.68
C ARG A 59 11.64 -19.94 -2.04
N ARG A 60 11.34 -20.93 -1.19
CA ARG A 60 10.13 -21.77 -1.34
C ARG A 60 8.83 -21.02 -1.02
N THR A 61 8.93 -19.81 -0.49
CA THR A 61 7.78 -18.94 -0.21
C THR A 61 7.64 -17.86 -1.28
N ARG A 62 6.39 -17.52 -1.63
CA ARG A 62 6.08 -16.36 -2.48
C ARG A 62 6.31 -15.03 -1.75
N TRP A 63 6.35 -15.05 -0.42
CA TRP A 63 6.56 -13.87 0.43
C TRP A 63 7.95 -13.25 0.19
N THR A 64 7.99 -12.22 -0.65
CA THR A 64 9.19 -11.58 -1.17
C THR A 64 9.34 -10.19 -0.57
N PHE A 65 9.96 -10.12 0.61
CA PHE A 65 10.04 -8.93 1.44
C PHE A 65 11.50 -8.64 1.83
N PRO A 66 12.27 -7.95 0.96
CA PRO A 66 13.72 -7.84 1.11
C PRO A 66 14.16 -6.86 2.22
N ALA A 67 13.37 -5.81 2.45
CA ALA A 67 13.64 -4.73 3.41
C ALA A 67 12.33 -4.03 3.78
N LYS A 68 12.36 -3.16 4.81
CA LYS A 68 11.19 -2.35 5.24
C LYS A 68 10.67 -1.45 4.13
N PHE A 69 11.59 -0.85 3.38
CA PHE A 69 11.30 -0.11 2.15
C PHE A 69 12.24 -0.56 1.04
N TYR A 70 11.72 -0.64 -0.17
CA TYR A 70 12.44 -1.25 -1.28
C TYR A 70 11.82 -0.90 -2.63
N ARG A 71 12.59 -1.15 -3.68
CA ARG A 71 12.21 -0.86 -5.06
C ARG A 71 12.05 -2.15 -5.86
N ILE A 72 11.06 -2.15 -6.75
CA ILE A 72 10.86 -3.19 -7.75
C ILE A 72 10.79 -2.51 -9.12
N ASP A 73 11.59 -2.99 -10.07
CA ASP A 73 11.50 -2.57 -11.46
C ASP A 73 10.89 -3.69 -12.30
N LEU A 74 9.78 -3.37 -12.95
CA LEU A 74 9.15 -4.15 -14.00
C LEU A 74 9.28 -3.38 -15.32
N PRO A 75 9.15 -4.05 -16.49
CA PRO A 75 9.40 -3.40 -17.79
C PRO A 75 8.63 -2.09 -18.01
N GLN A 76 7.39 -1.99 -17.49
CA GLN A 76 6.52 -0.82 -17.67
C GLN A 76 6.30 -0.01 -16.39
N VAL A 77 6.67 -0.51 -15.20
CA VAL A 77 6.40 0.18 -13.93
C VAL A 77 7.54 0.01 -12.93
N THR A 78 7.93 1.11 -12.30
CA THR A 78 8.75 1.11 -11.09
C THR A 78 7.82 1.25 -9.88
N LEU A 79 7.92 0.30 -8.95
CA LEU A 79 7.22 0.33 -7.67
C LEU A 79 8.20 0.75 -6.57
N LEU A 80 7.82 1.73 -5.75
CA LEU A 80 8.55 2.13 -4.55
C LEU A 80 7.70 1.80 -3.34
N MET A 81 8.14 0.81 -2.57
CA MET A 81 7.42 0.24 -1.44
C MET A 81 7.95 0.92 -0.17
N LEU A 82 7.08 1.62 0.56
CA LEU A 82 7.42 2.37 1.77
C LEU A 82 6.92 1.65 3.01
N ASP A 83 7.63 1.85 4.11
CA ASP A 83 7.12 1.63 5.45
C ASP A 83 6.78 2.99 6.07
N THR A 84 5.48 3.22 6.21
CA THR A 84 4.91 4.48 6.68
C THR A 84 4.45 4.39 8.14
N ASN A 85 4.92 3.37 8.88
CA ASN A 85 4.58 3.20 10.29
C ASN A 85 5.41 4.12 11.20
N TRP A 86 5.24 5.45 11.03
CA TRP A 86 6.02 6.48 11.71
C TRP A 86 5.51 6.77 13.12
N GLU A 87 6.39 7.22 14.01
CA GLU A 87 6.04 7.60 15.39
C GLU A 87 4.93 8.65 15.43
N SER A 88 5.07 9.73 14.66
CA SER A 88 4.13 10.85 14.65
C SER A 88 2.72 10.43 14.23
N ILE A 89 2.62 9.54 13.23
CA ILE A 89 1.35 9.01 12.73
C ILE A 89 0.70 8.13 13.80
N ASN A 90 1.46 7.21 14.40
CA ASN A 90 0.93 6.28 15.39
C ASN A 90 0.56 6.95 16.72
N TRP A 91 1.34 7.94 17.16
CA TRP A 91 0.98 8.73 18.35
C TRP A 91 -0.37 9.43 18.16
N ARG A 92 -0.61 10.02 16.99
CA ARG A 92 -1.87 10.69 16.64
C ARG A 92 -3.03 9.70 16.51
N ALA A 93 -2.82 8.59 15.82
CA ALA A 93 -3.88 7.64 15.45
C ALA A 93 -4.27 6.68 16.59
N HIS A 94 -3.31 6.28 17.43
CA HIS A 94 -3.51 5.20 18.40
C HIS A 94 -3.21 5.60 19.85
N GLY A 95 -2.55 6.74 20.09
CA GLY A 95 -2.19 7.19 21.44
C GLY A 95 -1.23 6.24 22.16
N ASP A 96 -0.51 5.40 21.40
CA ASP A 96 0.32 4.34 21.92
C ASP A 96 1.56 4.89 22.63
N LYS A 97 1.80 4.40 23.85
CA LYS A 97 2.97 4.78 24.67
C LYS A 97 4.14 3.82 24.55
N ARG A 98 4.03 2.82 23.66
CA ARG A 98 5.05 1.79 23.45
C ARG A 98 5.58 1.91 22.03
N PRO A 99 6.91 1.87 21.80
CA PRO A 99 7.47 2.00 20.47
C PRO A 99 7.11 0.77 19.63
N CYS A 100 6.09 0.94 18.80
CA CYS A 100 5.62 -0.02 17.80
C CYS A 100 5.62 0.65 16.42
N TRP A 101 6.68 1.39 16.15
CA TRP A 101 6.90 2.17 14.93
C TRP A 101 8.35 2.07 14.46
N MET A 102 8.57 2.49 13.22
CA MET A 102 9.88 2.68 12.64
C MET A 102 10.71 3.68 13.47
N GLN A 103 12.01 3.44 13.61
CA GLN A 103 12.90 4.36 14.32
C GLN A 103 13.13 5.65 13.52
N ALA A 104 13.47 6.74 14.19
CA ALA A 104 13.64 8.05 13.55
C ALA A 104 14.75 8.06 12.48
N ASP A 105 15.85 7.35 12.72
CA ASP A 105 16.96 7.18 11.78
C ASP A 105 16.57 6.34 10.57
N GLU A 106 15.74 5.30 10.75
CA GLU A 106 15.15 4.52 9.66
C GLU A 106 14.21 5.39 8.81
N GLN A 107 13.42 6.27 9.44
CA GLN A 107 12.54 7.19 8.73
C GLN A 107 13.36 8.19 7.90
N GLU A 108 14.39 8.81 8.47
CA GLU A 108 15.29 9.71 7.74
C GLU A 108 15.97 8.99 6.56
N ALA A 109 16.48 7.78 6.79
CA ALA A 109 17.08 6.96 5.76
C ALA A 109 16.09 6.64 4.62
N GLN A 110 14.83 6.33 4.95
CA GLN A 110 13.79 6.09 3.96
C GLN A 110 13.48 7.34 3.13
N ILE A 111 13.41 8.53 3.75
CA ILE A 111 13.13 9.79 3.01
C ILE A 111 14.27 10.10 2.03
N LEU A 112 15.52 9.98 2.48
CA LEU A 112 16.70 10.18 1.62
C LEU A 112 16.75 9.15 0.49
N TRP A 113 16.43 7.89 0.81
CA TRP A 113 16.32 6.82 -0.17
C TRP A 113 15.23 7.12 -1.20
N LEU A 114 14.04 7.53 -0.77
CA LEU A 114 12.91 7.83 -1.65
C LEU A 114 13.24 8.96 -2.62
N GLU A 115 13.83 10.07 -2.15
CA GLU A 115 14.24 11.19 -3.03
C GLU A 115 15.25 10.73 -4.09
N LYS A 116 16.19 9.86 -3.69
CA LYS A 116 17.18 9.28 -4.60
C LYS A 116 16.51 8.38 -5.65
N GLU A 117 15.63 7.48 -5.25
CA GLU A 117 14.94 6.59 -6.19
C GLU A 117 14.01 7.37 -7.14
N LEU A 118 13.30 8.38 -6.62
CA LEU A 118 12.48 9.31 -7.41
C LEU A 118 13.28 10.27 -8.29
N SER A 119 14.60 10.36 -8.12
CA SER A 119 15.48 11.11 -9.02
C SER A 119 16.23 10.21 -10.02
N SER A 120 16.20 8.89 -9.80
CA SER A 120 16.87 7.91 -10.65
C SER A 120 16.05 7.53 -11.89
N LYS A 121 16.66 6.80 -12.83
CA LYS A 121 15.95 6.23 -13.99
C LYS A 121 14.83 5.29 -13.53
N ARG A 122 13.62 5.48 -14.04
CA ARG A 122 12.43 4.66 -13.75
C ARG A 122 11.79 4.15 -15.04
N ALA A 123 10.89 3.18 -14.91
CA ALA A 123 10.03 2.74 -15.99
C ALA A 123 9.00 3.84 -16.37
N PRO A 124 8.26 3.69 -17.48
CA PRO A 124 7.27 4.69 -17.91
C PRO A 124 6.26 5.07 -16.83
N PHE A 125 5.79 4.11 -16.04
CA PHE A 125 4.94 4.36 -14.87
C PHE A 125 5.76 4.30 -13.58
N THR A 126 5.43 5.15 -12.63
CA THR A 126 5.96 5.10 -11.25
C THR A 126 4.79 5.03 -10.27
N VAL A 127 4.81 4.03 -9.41
CA VAL A 127 3.81 3.83 -8.35
C VAL A 127 4.52 3.78 -7.01
N VAL A 128 3.98 4.49 -6.02
CA VAL A 128 4.47 4.45 -4.64
C VAL A 128 3.42 3.76 -3.78
N CYS A 129 3.83 2.84 -2.91
CA CYS A 129 2.96 2.10 -2.03
C CYS A 129 3.30 2.41 -0.57
N GLY A 130 2.31 2.70 0.26
CA GLY A 130 2.45 2.83 1.72
C GLY A 130 1.20 2.32 2.42
N HIS A 131 1.21 2.18 3.75
CA HIS A 131 0.07 1.63 4.46
C HIS A 131 -1.03 2.66 4.77
N PRO A 132 -0.82 3.70 5.63
CA PRO A 132 -1.82 4.76 5.80
C PRO A 132 -2.00 5.59 4.52
N PRO A 133 -3.20 6.13 4.28
CA PRO A 133 -3.46 6.98 3.12
C PRO A 133 -2.77 8.33 3.23
N ILE A 134 -2.31 8.88 2.11
CA ILE A 134 -2.05 10.34 2.04
C ILE A 134 -3.38 11.08 2.14
N SER A 135 -4.37 10.65 1.37
CA SER A 135 -5.72 11.17 1.40
C SER A 135 -6.76 10.05 1.48
N SER A 136 -7.78 10.24 2.31
CA SER A 136 -8.92 9.31 2.50
C SER A 136 -10.19 10.08 2.86
N ASP A 137 -11.33 9.63 2.32
CA ASP A 137 -12.68 10.10 2.69
C ASP A 137 -13.40 9.11 3.64
N ALA A 138 -12.65 8.25 4.32
CA ALA A 138 -13.16 7.34 5.33
C ALA A 138 -12.68 7.73 6.74
N ASN A 139 -12.96 6.87 7.72
CA ASN A 139 -12.80 7.15 9.15
C ASN A 139 -11.43 7.71 9.57
N HIS A 140 -10.31 7.27 8.99
CA HIS A 140 -8.99 7.78 9.40
C HIS A 140 -8.64 9.13 8.75
N GLY A 141 -9.28 9.46 7.63
CA GLY A 141 -9.02 10.67 6.86
C GLY A 141 -7.61 10.76 6.31
N ASP A 142 -7.24 11.97 5.88
CA ASP A 142 -5.90 12.27 5.39
C ASP A 142 -4.85 12.08 6.49
N THR A 143 -3.65 11.64 6.12
CA THR A 143 -2.50 11.55 7.05
C THR A 143 -1.63 12.79 6.89
N PRO A 144 -1.73 13.81 7.78
CA PRO A 144 -1.09 15.12 7.56
C PRO A 144 0.43 15.04 7.41
N GLU A 145 1.05 14.09 8.09
CA GLU A 145 2.49 13.84 8.00
C GLU A 145 2.90 13.41 6.59
N LEU A 146 2.12 12.52 5.97
CA LEU A 146 2.37 12.06 4.61
C LEU A 146 1.98 13.12 3.57
N VAL A 147 0.90 13.88 3.82
CA VAL A 147 0.53 15.06 3.00
C VAL A 147 1.65 16.09 2.99
N GLY A 148 2.29 16.35 4.13
CA GLY A 148 3.35 17.36 4.25
C GLY A 148 4.71 16.91 3.74
N ILE A 149 5.02 15.61 3.80
CA ILE A 149 6.37 15.09 3.50
C ILE A 149 6.39 14.31 2.18
N ILE A 150 5.55 13.28 2.04
CA ILE A 150 5.57 12.38 0.87
C ILE A 150 4.85 13.02 -0.31
N GLY A 151 3.69 13.63 -0.11
CA GLY A 151 2.88 14.26 -1.15
C GLY A 151 3.67 15.19 -2.08
N PRO A 152 4.45 16.17 -1.56
CA PRO A 152 5.28 17.05 -2.38
C PRO A 152 6.34 16.31 -3.19
N MET A 153 6.90 15.21 -2.68
CA MET A 153 7.86 14.39 -3.41
C MET A 153 7.19 13.65 -4.58
N LEU A 154 5.99 13.09 -4.35
CA LEU A 154 5.22 12.42 -5.40
C LEU A 154 4.92 13.38 -6.55
N GLU A 155 4.45 14.56 -6.21
CA GLU A 155 4.13 15.60 -7.18
C GLU A 155 5.39 16.12 -7.86
N LYS A 156 6.47 16.46 -7.14
CA LYS A 156 7.73 16.93 -7.74
C LYS A 156 8.26 15.98 -8.80
N HIS A 157 8.19 14.67 -8.55
CA HIS A 157 8.81 13.64 -9.38
C HIS A 157 7.86 12.91 -10.34
N GLY A 158 6.61 13.38 -10.46
CA GLY A 158 5.65 12.82 -11.42
C GLY A 158 5.29 11.37 -11.12
N VAL A 159 4.99 11.05 -9.86
CA VAL A 159 4.43 9.73 -9.50
C VAL A 159 3.03 9.61 -10.08
N HIS A 160 2.73 8.46 -10.67
CA HIS A 160 1.46 8.25 -11.38
C HIS A 160 0.35 7.90 -10.41
N ALA A 161 0.65 7.06 -9.42
CA ALA A 161 -0.31 6.69 -8.40
C ALA A 161 0.36 6.38 -7.05
N TYR A 162 -0.36 6.71 -5.98
CA TYR A 162 -0.06 6.27 -4.62
C TYR A 162 -1.08 5.20 -4.20
N PHE A 163 -0.59 4.01 -3.87
CA PHE A 163 -1.40 2.89 -3.41
C PHE A 163 -1.30 2.73 -1.91
N CYS A 164 -2.44 2.55 -1.25
CA CYS A 164 -2.51 2.38 0.19
C CYS A 164 -3.64 1.45 0.64
N GLY A 165 -3.75 1.26 1.94
CA GLY A 165 -4.86 0.56 2.59
C GLY A 165 -5.24 1.32 3.85
N HIS A 166 -5.13 0.65 5.01
CA HIS A 166 -5.42 1.17 6.35
C HIS A 166 -6.90 1.45 6.61
N ASP A 167 -7.56 2.28 5.79
CA ASP A 167 -9.03 2.31 5.80
C ASP A 167 -9.60 1.04 5.17
N HIS A 168 -10.62 0.48 5.80
CA HIS A 168 -11.18 -0.81 5.40
C HIS A 168 -12.28 -0.64 4.35
N ASP A 169 -11.90 -0.15 3.18
CA ASP A 169 -12.78 0.10 2.03
C ASP A 169 -11.95 0.11 0.73
N LEU A 170 -12.58 0.48 -0.39
CA LEU A 170 -11.91 0.74 -1.66
C LEU A 170 -12.14 2.20 -2.07
N GLN A 171 -11.10 2.93 -2.45
CA GLN A 171 -11.21 4.33 -2.87
C GLN A 171 -10.38 4.65 -4.11
N HIS A 172 -10.85 5.64 -4.86
CA HIS A 172 -10.11 6.28 -5.94
C HIS A 172 -10.31 7.79 -5.86
N MET A 173 -9.20 8.53 -5.82
CA MET A 173 -9.22 9.99 -5.84
C MET A 173 -8.31 10.57 -6.90
N GLU A 174 -8.85 11.58 -7.58
CA GLU A 174 -8.12 12.49 -8.47
C GLU A 174 -8.37 13.91 -7.96
N LEU A 175 -7.46 14.40 -7.12
CA LEU A 175 -7.63 15.65 -6.40
C LEU A 175 -7.19 16.85 -7.23
N GLN A 176 -7.92 17.95 -7.13
CA GLN A 176 -7.64 19.15 -7.90
C GLN A 176 -6.22 19.67 -7.68
N GLY A 177 -5.49 19.90 -8.77
CA GLY A 177 -4.12 20.44 -8.74
C GLY A 177 -3.03 19.40 -8.52
N LEU A 178 -3.38 18.13 -8.27
CA LEU A 178 -2.43 17.04 -8.11
C LEU A 178 -2.40 16.16 -9.37
N ARG A 179 -1.21 15.66 -9.71
CA ARG A 179 -1.00 14.73 -10.83
C ARG A 179 -1.09 13.28 -10.39
N THR A 180 -0.83 12.99 -9.13
CA THR A 180 -0.86 11.64 -8.56
C THR A 180 -2.30 11.19 -8.33
N SER A 181 -2.67 10.01 -8.82
CA SER A 181 -3.93 9.35 -8.41
C SER A 181 -3.74 8.71 -7.05
N PHE A 182 -4.72 8.83 -6.15
CA PHE A 182 -4.69 8.10 -4.87
C PHE A 182 -5.64 6.91 -4.95
N VAL A 183 -5.11 5.74 -4.64
CA VAL A 183 -5.83 4.46 -4.73
C VAL A 183 -5.74 3.77 -3.38
N LEU A 184 -6.89 3.52 -2.76
CA LEU A 184 -6.99 2.82 -1.49
C LEU A 184 -7.61 1.45 -1.73
N SER A 185 -6.95 0.41 -1.25
CA SER A 185 -7.33 -1.00 -1.43
C SER A 185 -7.29 -1.76 -0.11
N GLY A 186 -8.11 -1.36 0.86
CA GLY A 186 -8.11 -1.91 2.22
C GLY A 186 -9.29 -2.85 2.55
N GLY A 187 -10.21 -3.09 1.62
CA GLY A 187 -11.35 -4.01 1.75
C GLY A 187 -11.02 -5.52 1.84
N GLY A 188 -9.79 -5.90 2.17
CA GLY A 188 -9.28 -7.27 2.01
C GLY A 188 -9.81 -8.33 3.00
N GLY A 189 -10.66 -7.97 3.98
CA GLY A 189 -11.35 -8.94 4.83
C GLY A 189 -11.51 -8.58 6.31
N ALA A 190 -10.96 -7.46 6.78
CA ALA A 190 -11.31 -6.89 8.09
C ALA A 190 -12.67 -6.17 8.01
N ARG A 191 -13.30 -5.89 9.16
CA ARG A 191 -14.58 -5.15 9.21
C ARG A 191 -14.45 -3.84 8.45
N LEU A 192 -15.36 -3.61 7.50
CA LEU A 192 -15.40 -2.40 6.68
C LEU A 192 -15.68 -1.16 7.53
N TYR A 193 -15.11 -0.04 7.11
CA TYR A 193 -15.48 1.27 7.63
C TYR A 193 -16.64 1.83 6.83
N GLU A 194 -17.55 2.49 7.53
CA GLU A 194 -18.61 3.26 6.90
C GLU A 194 -18.03 4.64 6.57
N SER A 195 -18.17 5.04 5.31
CA SER A 195 -17.75 6.35 4.84
C SER A 195 -18.80 7.41 5.14
N ASP A 196 -18.40 8.68 5.19
CA ASP A 196 -19.34 9.79 5.22
C ASP A 196 -20.17 9.78 3.92
N GLU A 197 -21.46 10.15 3.99
CA GLU A 197 -22.39 10.07 2.84
C GLU A 197 -21.95 10.88 1.61
N ARG A 198 -20.99 11.81 1.77
CA ARG A 198 -20.52 12.71 0.70
C ARG A 198 -19.00 12.79 0.66
N PRO A 199 -18.33 12.00 -0.18
CA PRO A 199 -16.90 12.14 -0.41
C PRO A 199 -16.58 13.48 -1.10
N ARG A 200 -15.33 13.93 -1.00
CA ARG A 200 -14.88 15.20 -1.61
C ARG A 200 -14.90 15.14 -3.14
N ASP A 201 -14.83 16.30 -3.78
CA ASP A 201 -14.75 16.37 -5.24
C ASP A 201 -13.54 15.58 -5.77
N GLY A 202 -13.77 14.77 -6.80
CA GLY A 202 -12.75 13.89 -7.37
C GLY A 202 -12.56 12.56 -6.64
N SER A 203 -13.30 12.31 -5.56
CA SER A 203 -13.23 11.08 -4.76
C SER A 203 -14.38 10.12 -5.03
N LYS A 204 -14.08 8.82 -4.94
CA LYS A 204 -15.02 7.70 -5.00
C LYS A 204 -14.66 6.75 -3.87
N VAL A 205 -15.62 6.46 -3.00
CA VAL A 205 -15.47 5.55 -1.85
C VAL A 205 -16.49 4.43 -1.99
N PHE A 206 -16.05 3.20 -1.71
CA PHE A 206 -16.86 2.00 -1.76
C PHE A 206 -16.63 1.18 -0.50
N ASP A 207 -17.62 1.21 0.39
CA ASP A 207 -17.65 0.44 1.64
C ASP A 207 -17.95 -1.03 1.34
N ILE A 208 -17.00 -1.69 0.65
CA ILE A 208 -17.13 -3.05 0.15
C ILE A 208 -15.84 -3.84 0.35
N HIS A 209 -15.98 -5.13 0.58
CA HIS A 209 -14.85 -6.03 0.49
C HIS A 209 -14.35 -6.14 -0.95
N GLY A 210 -13.08 -6.43 -1.14
CA GLY A 210 -12.52 -6.59 -2.48
C GLY A 210 -11.05 -6.29 -2.56
N PHE A 211 -10.57 -6.11 -3.79
CA PHE A 211 -9.19 -5.80 -4.07
C PHE A 211 -9.06 -4.96 -5.34
N THR A 212 -7.89 -4.36 -5.50
CA THR A 212 -7.54 -3.60 -6.71
C THR A 212 -6.73 -4.46 -7.67
N HIS A 213 -7.14 -4.48 -8.94
CA HIS A 213 -6.39 -5.08 -10.04
C HIS A 213 -5.79 -3.99 -10.95
N VAL A 214 -4.51 -4.11 -11.27
CA VAL A 214 -3.77 -3.18 -12.14
C VAL A 214 -3.28 -3.90 -13.39
N SER A 215 -3.56 -3.34 -14.56
CA SER A 215 -3.04 -3.81 -15.84
C SER A 215 -2.39 -2.68 -16.62
N ILE A 216 -1.18 -2.88 -17.12
CA ILE A 216 -0.44 -1.89 -17.91
C ILE A 216 -0.20 -2.41 -19.31
N SER A 217 -0.63 -1.66 -20.32
CA SER A 217 -0.44 -1.99 -21.73
C SER A 217 -0.20 -0.72 -22.53
N GLY A 218 0.90 -0.68 -23.28
CA GLY A 218 1.26 0.49 -24.08
C GLY A 218 1.47 1.71 -23.20
N ASP A 219 0.71 2.77 -23.44
CA ASP A 219 0.78 4.02 -22.69
C ASP A 219 -0.27 4.12 -21.57
N GLY A 220 -1.03 3.07 -21.28
CA GLY A 220 -2.13 3.09 -20.32
C GLY A 220 -1.94 2.14 -19.13
N MET A 221 -2.12 2.66 -17.92
CA MET A 221 -2.28 1.91 -16.67
C MET A 221 -3.75 1.94 -16.26
N THR A 222 -4.43 0.79 -16.37
CA THR A 222 -5.83 0.63 -15.95
C THR A 222 -5.92 -0.01 -14.58
N ILE A 223 -6.69 0.62 -13.69
CA ILE A 223 -6.86 0.24 -12.29
C ILE A 223 -8.34 -0.04 -12.05
N ARG A 224 -8.65 -1.17 -11.40
CA ARG A 224 -10.02 -1.66 -11.21
C ARG A 224 -10.22 -2.12 -9.77
N HIS A 225 -11.27 -1.62 -9.14
CA HIS A 225 -11.78 -2.14 -7.87
C HIS A 225 -12.75 -3.29 -8.16
N ILE A 226 -12.48 -4.45 -7.58
CA ILE A 226 -13.23 -5.69 -7.81
C ILE A 226 -13.79 -6.20 -6.48
N ASP A 227 -15.10 -6.45 -6.44
CA ASP A 227 -15.79 -7.00 -5.28
C ASP A 227 -15.59 -8.54 -5.14
N PRO A 228 -16.06 -9.18 -4.05
CA PRO A 228 -15.85 -10.61 -3.84
C PRO A 228 -16.61 -11.51 -4.83
N ASN A 229 -17.58 -10.97 -5.57
CA ASN A 229 -18.31 -11.68 -6.62
C ASN A 229 -17.65 -11.51 -7.99
N GLY A 230 -16.51 -10.81 -8.06
CA GLY A 230 -15.80 -10.53 -9.31
C GLY A 230 -16.37 -9.36 -10.10
N LYS A 231 -17.30 -8.58 -9.55
CA LYS A 231 -17.85 -7.40 -10.21
C LYS A 231 -16.86 -6.24 -10.10
N ILE A 232 -16.58 -5.59 -11.22
CA ILE A 232 -15.86 -4.32 -11.24
C ILE A 232 -16.81 -3.24 -10.72
N VAL A 233 -16.52 -2.68 -9.54
CA VAL A 233 -17.34 -1.64 -8.91
C VAL A 233 -16.89 -0.23 -9.31
N HIS A 234 -15.63 -0.11 -9.73
CA HIS A 234 -15.05 1.13 -10.25
C HIS A 234 -13.81 0.82 -11.08
N ALA A 235 -13.61 1.55 -12.17
CA ALA A 235 -12.40 1.46 -12.97
C ALA A 235 -11.99 2.81 -13.54
N PHE A 236 -10.69 3.05 -13.63
CA PHE A 236 -10.13 4.20 -14.33
C PHE A 236 -8.83 3.83 -15.03
N THR A 237 -8.40 4.66 -15.96
CA THR A 237 -7.09 4.53 -16.60
C THR A 237 -6.33 5.83 -16.48
N LYS A 238 -5.01 5.74 -16.32
CA LYS A 238 -4.07 6.86 -16.35
C LYS A 238 -2.97 6.56 -17.36
N ASN A 239 -2.61 7.54 -18.19
CA ASN A 239 -1.52 7.37 -19.14
C ASN A 239 -0.20 7.97 -18.64
N THR A 240 0.87 7.79 -19.41
CA THR A 240 2.22 8.30 -19.09
C THR A 240 2.32 9.83 -19.10
N ARG A 241 1.31 10.54 -19.60
CA ARG A 241 1.19 12.01 -19.52
C ARG A 241 0.35 12.47 -18.32
N HIS A 242 0.01 11.57 -17.41
CA HIS A 242 -0.88 11.80 -16.27
C HIS A 242 -2.34 12.12 -16.63
N GLU A 243 -2.74 11.98 -17.89
CA GLU A 243 -4.15 12.10 -18.28
C GLU A 243 -4.90 10.87 -17.77
N TRP A 244 -6.07 11.08 -17.16
CA TRP A 244 -6.88 10.01 -16.61
C TRP A 244 -8.34 10.13 -17.04
N LYS A 245 -9.06 8.99 -16.98
CA LYS A 245 -10.51 8.94 -17.16
C LYS A 245 -11.11 7.73 -16.46
N VAL A 246 -12.33 7.89 -15.95
CA VAL A 246 -13.16 6.78 -15.46
C VAL A 246 -13.60 5.93 -16.64
N LEU A 247 -13.65 4.61 -16.44
CA LEU A 247 -14.06 3.62 -17.43
C LEU A 247 -15.39 2.93 -17.06
N ALA A 248 -15.62 2.72 -15.76
CA ALA A 248 -16.82 2.10 -15.20
C ALA A 248 -17.02 2.62 -13.77
#